data_AF-A0A832D8W9-F1
#
_entry.id   AF-A0A832D8W9-F1
#
_cell.length_a   1.000
_cell.length_b   1.000
_cell.length_c   1.000
_cell.angle_alpha   90.00
_cell.angle_beta   90.00
_cell.angle_gamma   90.00
#
_symmetry.space_group_name_H-M   'P 1'
#
loop_
_entity.id
_entity.type
_entity.pdbx_description
1 polymer ?
#
loop_
_entity_poly.entity_id
_entity_poly.type
_entity_poly.pdbx_seq_one_letter_code
_entity_poly.pdbx_strand_id
1 'polypeptide(L)'
;MQYYAILVQQLSKLRPDLNVILLGGPDEQAEIQYLVKSANSPKIFSPHTPTVRHLAALLKHCSLYLSVDNFVMHLAAAMHVPHIIVIESPTWNPTIAPYNANYTLVQNPAVHGRNLEFYRYDGRPIQGSF
;
A
#
# COMPACT_ATOMS: atom_id res chain seq x y z
N MET A 1 7.65 -7.44 -5.49
CA MET A 1 6.89 -7.26 -6.75
C MET A 1 6.04 -8.48 -7.15
N GLN A 2 6.58 -9.71 -7.12
CA GLN A 2 5.83 -10.91 -7.52
C GLN A 2 4.49 -11.13 -6.77
N TYR A 3 4.46 -10.90 -5.45
CA TYR A 3 3.23 -11.05 -4.66
C TYR A 3 2.12 -10.07 -5.07
N TYR A 4 2.47 -8.82 -5.38
CA TYR A 4 1.50 -7.82 -5.86
C TYR A 4 0.93 -8.19 -7.23
N ALA A 5 1.74 -8.74 -8.14
CA ALA A 5 1.26 -9.22 -9.43
C ALA A 5 0.24 -10.36 -9.27
N ILE A 6 0.53 -11.33 -8.40
CA ILE A 6 -0.39 -12.43 -8.08
C ILE A 6 -1.69 -11.88 -7.48
N LEU A 7 -1.60 -10.98 -6.50
CA LEU A 7 -2.76 -10.37 -5.87
C LEU A 7 -3.66 -9.68 -6.90
N VAL A 8 -3.08 -8.83 -7.74
CA VAL A 8 -3.81 -8.08 -8.76
C VAL A 8 -4.47 -9.02 -9.79
N GLN A 9 -3.77 -10.09 -10.20
CA GLN A 9 -4.34 -11.12 -11.08
C GLN A 9 -5.48 -11.92 -10.41
N GLN A 10 -5.36 -12.21 -9.12
CA GLN A 10 -6.42 -12.88 -8.38
C GLN A 10 -7.63 -11.97 -8.22
N LEU A 11 -7.42 -10.69 -7.91
CA LEU A 11 -8.50 -9.71 -7.82
C LEU A 11 -9.23 -9.54 -9.15
N SER A 12 -8.51 -9.46 -10.28
CA SER A 12 -9.17 -9.33 -11.59
C SER A 12 -10.04 -10.54 -11.94
N LYS A 13 -9.69 -11.75 -11.48
CA LYS A 13 -10.45 -12.99 -11.69
C LYS A 13 -11.60 -13.18 -10.71
N LEU A 14 -11.34 -13.00 -9.41
CA LEU A 14 -12.29 -13.28 -8.34
C LEU A 14 -13.32 -12.16 -8.15
N ARG A 15 -12.94 -10.92 -8.46
CA ARG A 15 -13.74 -9.71 -8.25
C ARG A 15 -13.65 -8.76 -9.45
N PRO A 16 -14.13 -9.19 -10.63
CA PRO A 16 -14.11 -8.37 -11.85
C PRO A 16 -14.99 -7.10 -11.75
N ASP A 17 -15.84 -7.02 -10.73
CA ASP A 17 -16.68 -5.86 -10.40
C ASP A 17 -15.89 -4.70 -9.77
N LEU A 18 -14.73 -4.97 -9.17
CA LEU A 18 -13.94 -3.96 -8.46
C LEU A 18 -13.09 -3.12 -9.41
N ASN A 19 -13.10 -1.81 -9.21
CA ASN A 19 -12.10 -0.92 -9.78
C ASN A 19 -10.91 -0.85 -8.81
N VAL A 20 -9.73 -1.25 -9.27
CA VAL A 20 -8.49 -1.24 -8.48
C VAL A 20 -7.57 -0.16 -9.01
N ILE A 21 -7.23 0.77 -8.12
CA ILE A 21 -6.33 1.88 -8.39
C ILE A 21 -4.97 1.52 -7.82
N LEU A 22 -3.97 1.41 -8.68
CA LEU A 22 -2.57 1.30 -8.28
C LEU A 22 -2.01 2.72 -8.12
N LEU A 23 -1.33 2.96 -7.00
CA LEU A 23 -0.75 4.25 -6.67
C LEU A 23 0.76 4.11 -6.55
N GLY A 24 1.48 5.13 -7.00
CA GLY A 24 2.91 5.28 -6.76
C GLY A 24 3.47 6.52 -7.44
N GLY A 25 4.71 6.83 -7.11
CA GLY A 25 5.44 8.00 -7.57
C GLY A 25 6.01 7.85 -8.98
N PRO A 26 6.80 8.85 -9.42
CA PRO A 26 7.51 8.81 -10.70
C PRO A 26 8.47 7.63 -10.83
N ASP A 27 9.14 7.26 -9.74
CA ASP A 27 10.15 6.18 -9.73
C ASP A 27 9.53 4.79 -9.82
N GLU A 28 8.24 4.65 -9.48
CA GLU A 28 7.50 3.38 -9.43
C GLU A 28 6.69 3.13 -10.72
N GLN A 29 6.75 4.03 -11.71
CA GLN A 29 5.93 3.95 -12.92
C GLN A 29 6.14 2.66 -13.72
N ALA A 30 7.39 2.21 -13.86
CA ALA A 30 7.69 0.97 -14.58
C ALA A 30 7.07 -0.26 -13.90
N GLU A 31 7.13 -0.29 -12.57
CA GLU A 31 6.58 -1.37 -11.75
C GLU A 31 5.05 -1.40 -11.81
N ILE A 32 4.42 -0.24 -11.70
CA ILE A 32 2.97 -0.10 -11.83
C ILE A 32 2.49 -0.53 -13.22
N GLN A 33 3.18 -0.10 -14.29
CA GLN A 33 2.84 -0.52 -15.65
C GLN A 33 2.95 -2.02 -15.83
N TYR A 34 3.96 -2.66 -15.23
CA TYR A 34 4.08 -4.11 -15.21
C TYR A 34 2.87 -4.75 -14.52
N LEU A 35 2.46 -4.26 -13.34
CA LEU A 35 1.31 -4.78 -12.61
C LEU A 35 0.00 -4.64 -13.41
N VAL A 36 -0.26 -3.48 -14.00
CA VAL A 36 -1.44 -3.24 -14.87
C VAL A 36 -1.46 -4.22 -16.04
N LYS A 37 -0.33 -4.40 -16.74
CA LYS A 37 -0.23 -5.36 -17.85
C LYS A 37 -0.45 -6.80 -17.38
N SER A 38 0.08 -7.15 -16.22
CA SER A 38 -0.05 -8.50 -15.64
C SER A 38 -1.49 -8.85 -15.26
N ALA A 39 -2.31 -7.84 -14.91
CA ALA A 39 -3.70 -8.00 -14.50
C ALA A 39 -4.64 -8.40 -15.65
N ASN A 40 -4.30 -7.94 -16.86
CA ASN A 40 -5.11 -8.04 -18.08
C ASN A 40 -6.59 -7.65 -17.87
N SER A 41 -6.84 -6.54 -17.17
CA SER A 41 -8.19 -6.05 -16.88
C SER A 41 -8.26 -4.53 -16.98
N PRO A 42 -9.26 -3.95 -17.67
CA PRO A 42 -9.44 -2.49 -17.74
C PRO A 42 -9.84 -1.87 -16.41
N LYS A 43 -10.25 -2.69 -15.43
CA LYS A 43 -10.66 -2.26 -14.10
C LYS A 43 -9.48 -2.04 -13.15
N ILE A 44 -8.28 -2.44 -13.56
CA ILE A 44 -7.04 -2.26 -12.79
C ILE A 44 -6.17 -1.25 -13.54
N PHE A 45 -5.97 -0.08 -12.96
CA PHE A 45 -5.30 1.03 -13.63
C PHE A 45 -4.57 1.91 -12.63
N SER A 46 -3.72 2.81 -13.16
CA SER A 46 -3.02 3.82 -12.37
C SER A 46 -3.33 5.20 -12.92
N PRO A 47 -4.11 6.03 -12.22
CA PRO A 47 -4.36 7.40 -12.62
C PRO A 47 -3.11 8.27 -12.42
N HIS A 48 -3.00 9.34 -13.20
CA HIS A 48 -1.95 10.33 -13.01
C HIS A 48 -2.29 11.27 -11.85
N THR A 49 -1.50 11.24 -10.78
CA THR A 49 -1.67 12.10 -9.59
C THR A 49 -0.41 12.93 -9.33
N PRO A 50 -0.23 14.09 -9.99
CA PRO A 50 1.03 14.83 -9.96
C PRO A 50 1.27 15.57 -8.63
N THR A 51 0.25 15.70 -7.78
CA THR A 51 0.38 16.35 -6.48
C THR A 51 -0.34 15.57 -5.40
N VAL A 52 0.09 15.77 -4.15
CA VAL A 52 -0.57 15.20 -2.96
C VAL A 52 -2.06 15.58 -2.90
N ARG A 53 -2.47 16.75 -3.41
CA ARG A 53 -3.88 17.15 -3.48
C ARG A 53 -4.70 16.28 -4.45
N HIS A 54 -4.13 15.90 -5.59
CA HIS A 54 -4.80 14.98 -6.52
C HIS A 54 -4.96 13.60 -5.89
N LEU A 55 -3.91 13.12 -5.21
CA LEU A 55 -3.95 11.87 -4.48
C LEU A 55 -5.02 11.89 -3.37
N ALA A 56 -5.07 12.97 -2.57
CA ALA A 56 -6.07 13.14 -1.53
C ALA A 56 -7.51 13.16 -2.08
N ALA A 57 -7.73 13.88 -3.18
CA ALA A 57 -9.03 13.90 -3.86
C ALA A 57 -9.43 12.51 -4.35
N LEU A 58 -8.50 11.75 -4.92
CA LEU A 58 -8.74 10.38 -5.37
C LEU A 58 -9.10 9.46 -4.20
N LEU A 59 -8.34 9.52 -3.10
CA LEU A 59 -8.58 8.72 -1.89
C LEU A 59 -9.97 8.97 -1.30
N LYS A 60 -10.47 10.21 -1.34
CA LYS A 60 -11.83 10.55 -0.88
C LYS A 60 -12.94 9.76 -1.60
N HIS A 61 -12.68 9.25 -2.81
CA HIS A 61 -13.63 8.43 -3.57
C HIS A 61 -13.39 6.92 -3.42
N CYS A 62 -12.33 6.50 -2.73
CA CYS A 62 -12.05 5.09 -2.50
C CYS A 62 -12.91 4.55 -1.35
N SER A 63 -13.45 3.34 -1.53
CA SER A 63 -14.17 2.62 -0.46
C SER A 63 -13.23 1.83 0.45
N LEU A 64 -12.03 1.51 -0.04
CA LEU A 64 -11.02 0.74 0.66
C LEU A 64 -9.62 1.16 0.20
N TYR A 65 -8.66 1.16 1.13
CA TYR A 65 -7.24 1.39 0.84
C TYR A 65 -6.40 0.23 1.39
N LEU A 66 -5.41 -0.25 0.62
CA LEU A 66 -4.50 -1.33 1.03
C LEU A 66 -3.05 -0.84 0.88
N SER A 67 -2.26 -0.92 1.94
CA SER A 67 -0.85 -0.56 1.92
C SER A 67 -0.06 -1.22 3.05
N VAL A 68 1.25 -1.03 3.05
CA VAL A 68 2.06 -1.08 4.28
C VAL A 68 1.93 0.24 5.05
N ASP A 69 2.58 0.35 6.21
CA ASP A 69 2.72 1.62 6.92
C ASP A 69 3.55 2.62 6.08
N ASN A 70 2.88 3.62 5.53
CA ASN A 70 3.50 4.67 4.73
C ASN A 70 2.71 5.99 4.83
N PHE A 71 3.27 7.06 4.26
CA PHE A 71 2.63 8.38 4.23
C PHE A 71 1.20 8.34 3.64
N VAL A 72 0.98 7.57 2.58
CA VAL A 72 -0.30 7.53 1.87
C VAL A 72 -1.38 6.84 2.71
N MET A 73 -1.03 5.88 3.56
CA MET A 73 -1.92 5.28 4.56
C MET A 73 -2.50 6.34 5.50
N HIS A 74 -1.65 7.21 6.05
CA HIS A 74 -2.11 8.30 6.91
C HIS A 74 -2.94 9.32 6.14
N LEU A 75 -2.58 9.60 4.88
CA LEU A 75 -3.39 10.46 4.02
C LEU A 75 -4.78 9.85 3.75
N ALA A 76 -4.88 8.54 3.54
CA ALA A 76 -6.15 7.83 3.36
C ALA A 76 -7.02 7.92 4.63
N ALA A 77 -6.42 7.79 5.81
CA ALA A 77 -7.10 7.98 7.09
C ALA A 77 -7.64 9.41 7.22
N ALA A 78 -6.82 10.42 6.89
CA ALA A 78 -7.23 11.83 6.92
C ALA A 78 -8.35 12.14 5.92
N MET A 79 -8.40 11.44 4.79
CA MET A 79 -9.48 11.57 3.79
C MET A 79 -10.72 10.73 4.12
N HIS A 80 -10.75 10.09 5.30
CA HIS A 80 -11.85 9.26 5.78
C HIS A 80 -12.22 8.12 4.82
N VAL A 81 -11.22 7.45 4.24
CA VAL A 81 -11.46 6.21 3.51
C VAL A 81 -12.17 5.22 4.45
N PRO A 82 -13.32 4.63 4.05
CA PRO A 82 -14.15 3.84 4.97
C PRO A 82 -13.46 2.65 5.63
N HIS A 83 -12.49 2.05 4.94
CA HIS A 83 -11.70 0.95 5.48
C HIS A 83 -10.26 0.95 4.97
N ILE A 84 -9.31 0.68 5.86
CA ILE A 84 -7.88 0.62 5.53
C ILE A 84 -7.34 -0.77 5.90
N ILE A 85 -6.69 -1.44 4.97
CA ILE A 85 -5.95 -2.68 5.20
C ILE A 85 -4.47 -2.33 5.27
N VAL A 86 -3.85 -2.62 6.42
CA VAL A 86 -2.43 -2.37 6.66
C VAL A 86 -1.71 -3.71 6.70
N ILE A 87 -0.73 -3.91 5.83
CA ILE A 87 0.16 -5.06 5.86
C ILE A 87 1.31 -4.73 6.81
N GLU A 88 1.51 -5.56 7.82
CA GLU A 88 2.61 -5.42 8.78
C GLU A 88 3.96 -5.43 8.04
N SER A 89 4.69 -4.34 8.19
CA SER A 89 6.06 -4.18 7.70
C SER A 89 7.04 -4.20 8.87
N PRO A 90 8.28 -4.66 8.65
CA PRO A 90 9.34 -4.55 9.65
C PRO A 90 9.72 -3.07 9.81
N THR A 91 9.09 -2.39 10.76
CA THR A 91 9.36 -0.99 11.08
C THR A 91 10.20 -0.90 12.36
N TRP A 92 10.95 0.20 12.49
CA TRP A 92 11.74 0.47 13.71
C TRP A 92 10.83 0.73 14.92
N ASN A 93 9.71 1.41 14.68
CA ASN A 93 8.63 1.56 15.65
C ASN A 93 7.52 0.55 15.38
N PRO A 94 6.65 0.26 16.37
CA PRO A 94 5.38 -0.40 16.12
C PRO A 94 4.70 0.27 14.92
N THR A 95 4.13 -0.54 14.02
CA THR A 95 3.31 -0.07 12.90
C THR A 95 2.40 1.07 13.38
N ILE A 96 2.58 2.26 12.83
CA ILE A 96 1.83 3.43 13.26
C ILE A 96 0.43 3.27 12.69
N ALA A 97 -0.49 2.76 13.50
CA ALA A 97 -1.86 2.55 13.08
C ALA A 97 -2.47 3.86 12.51
N PRO A 98 -3.32 3.78 11.48
CA PRO A 98 -3.97 4.95 10.93
C PRO A 98 -4.86 5.59 11.99
N TYR A 99 -4.54 6.84 12.35
CA TYR A 99 -5.19 7.55 13.43
C TYR A 99 -6.68 7.80 13.12
N ASN A 100 -7.55 7.45 14.07
CA ASN A 100 -8.99 7.66 14.00
C ASN A 100 -9.64 7.10 12.71
N ALA A 101 -9.15 5.94 12.24
CA ALA A 101 -9.67 5.25 11.07
C ALA A 101 -10.02 3.80 11.40
N ASN A 102 -11.00 3.24 10.68
CA ASN A 102 -11.29 1.83 10.74
C ASN A 102 -10.27 1.05 9.90
N TYR A 103 -9.50 0.18 10.54
CA TYR A 103 -8.45 -0.57 9.86
C TYR A 103 -8.36 -2.03 10.27
N THR A 104 -7.84 -2.84 9.35
CA THR A 104 -7.46 -4.24 9.58
C THR A 104 -5.95 -4.37 9.40
N LEU A 105 -5.26 -4.85 10.44
CA LEU A 105 -3.85 -5.20 10.35
C LEU A 105 -3.71 -6.65 9.86
N VAL A 106 -3.05 -6.83 8.72
CA VAL A 106 -2.64 -8.13 8.18
C VAL A 106 -1.25 -8.43 8.73
N GLN A 107 -1.19 -9.33 9.70
CA GLN A 107 0.08 -9.76 10.29
C GLN A 107 0.98 -10.40 9.24
N ASN A 108 2.26 -10.08 9.31
CA ASN A 108 3.28 -10.62 8.44
C ASN A 108 4.10 -11.65 9.24
N PRO A 109 4.00 -12.95 8.92
CA PRO A 109 4.70 -14.00 9.65
C PRO A 109 6.22 -13.82 9.69
N ALA A 110 6.79 -13.10 8.73
CA ALA A 110 8.22 -12.77 8.70
C ALA A 110 8.61 -11.70 9.75
N VAL A 111 7.67 -10.87 10.19
CA VAL A 111 7.89 -9.82 11.20
C VAL A 111 7.50 -10.34 12.59
N HIS A 112 6.39 -11.08 12.70
CA HIS A 112 5.96 -11.73 13.95
C HIS A 112 5.80 -10.75 15.14
N GLY A 113 5.41 -9.49 14.91
CA GLY A 113 5.34 -8.46 15.93
C GLY A 113 6.69 -7.98 16.47
N ARG A 114 7.82 -8.41 15.88
CA ARG A 114 9.16 -7.94 16.26
C ARG A 114 9.48 -6.66 15.51
N ASN A 115 9.50 -5.53 16.23
CA ASN A 115 10.07 -4.29 15.75
C ASN A 115 11.61 -4.36 15.89
N LEU A 116 12.34 -3.64 15.04
CA LEU A 116 13.81 -3.58 15.16
C LEU A 116 14.19 -2.95 16.50
N GLU A 117 14.83 -3.71 17.39
CA GLU A 117 15.23 -3.21 18.72
C GLU A 117 16.27 -2.07 18.63
N PHE A 118 17.07 -2.06 17.54
CA PHE A 118 18.12 -1.07 17.33
C PHE A 118 18.38 -0.84 15.83
N TYR A 119 18.29 0.41 15.38
CA TYR A 119 18.76 0.84 14.06
C TYR A 119 19.73 2.00 14.20
N ARG A 120 20.98 1.81 13.76
CA ARG A 120 21.97 2.88 13.66
C ARG A 120 22.05 3.31 12.20
N TYR A 121 21.60 4.53 11.91
CA TYR A 121 21.71 5.09 10.56
C TYR A 121 23.18 5.22 10.16
N ASP A 122 23.61 4.41 9.20
CA ASP A 122 24.98 4.34 8.67
C ASP A 122 25.06 4.81 7.20
N GLY A 123 23.98 5.42 6.69
CA GLY A 123 23.83 5.84 5.30
C GLY A 123 23.43 4.72 4.33
N ARG A 124 23.14 3.50 4.83
CA ARG A 124 22.62 2.38 4.04
C ARG A 124 21.11 2.21 4.24
N PRO A 125 20.40 1.52 3.32
CA PRO A 125 19.01 1.13 3.54
C PRO A 125 18.88 0.27 4.81
N ILE A 126 17.75 0.41 5.53
CA ILE A 126 17.47 -0.38 6.74
C ILE A 126 17.56 -1.87 6.39
N GLN A 127 18.50 -2.58 6.99
CA GLN A 127 18.61 -4.03 6.91
C GLN A 127 18.01 -4.62 8.18
N GLY A 128 16.96 -5.41 8.05
CA GLY A 128 16.42 -6.15 9.18
C GLY A 128 17.40 -7.23 9.61
N SER A 129 17.79 -7.25 10.87
CA SER A 129 18.48 -8.38 11.48
C SER A 129 17.43 -9.44 11.83
N PHE A 130 17.13 -10.30 10.86
CA PHE A 130 16.35 -11.53 11.06
C PHE A 130 17.27 -12.68 11.44
#